data_AF-A0A1Z9LYN2-F1
#
_entry.id   AF-A0A1Z9LYN2-F1
#
_cell.length_a   1.000
_cell.length_b   1.000
_cell.length_c   1.000
_cell.angle_alpha   90.00
_cell.angle_beta   90.00
_cell.angle_gamma   90.00
#
_symmetry.space_group_name_H-M   'P 1'
#
loop_
_entity.id
_entity.type
_entity.pdbx_description
1 polymer ?
#
loop_
_entity_poly.entity_id
_entity_poly.type
_entity_poly.pdbx_seq_one_letter_code
_entity_poly.pdbx_strand_id
1 'polypeptide(L)'
;MANYSKEAERQNKALKDLMSGKEYEKDYVQVGYEGEKQENLGGKTRESELSKVMQAARMPWFCPKCKKAMKKRLDDKFWRMMGHCFDCQIDYENKLKVKGEFENYEAEKILNNQKSYLKDLEQSLDDFEKTGGKKVWLNNVGVNTPELEKETWEMGKESFDETIKEARQLIEDNKKKVEEAQKQLQGAK
;
A
#
# COMPACT_ATOMS: atom_id res chain seq x y z
N MET A 1 40.21 21.58 36.14
CA MET A 1 39.28 22.73 36.19
C MET A 1 38.30 22.58 35.03
N ALA A 2 37.10 22.09 35.25
CA ALA A 2 36.09 21.94 34.19
C ALA A 2 34.69 21.89 34.82
N ASN A 3 33.70 22.49 34.14
CA ASN A 3 32.26 22.50 34.44
C ASN A 3 31.68 23.62 35.34
N TYR A 4 32.16 24.87 35.24
CA TYR A 4 31.43 26.06 35.73
C TYR A 4 30.62 26.74 34.61
N SER A 5 29.93 25.96 33.77
CA SER A 5 28.98 26.53 32.80
C SER A 5 27.59 26.62 33.43
N LYS A 6 26.81 27.64 33.06
CA LYS A 6 25.41 27.78 33.49
C LYS A 6 24.56 26.57 33.13
N GLU A 7 24.93 25.82 32.08
CA GLU A 7 24.26 24.58 31.69
C GLU A 7 24.63 23.41 32.60
N ALA A 8 25.90 23.29 33.02
CA ALA A 8 26.33 22.25 33.94
C ALA A 8 25.65 22.41 35.32
N GLU A 9 25.51 23.64 35.81
CA GLU A 9 24.77 23.93 37.04
C GLU A 9 23.28 23.52 36.94
N ARG A 10 22.65 23.77 35.80
CA ARG A 10 21.25 23.38 35.53
C ARG A 10 21.08 21.87 35.47
N GLN A 11 21.97 21.17 34.77
CA GLN A 11 21.95 19.70 34.69
C GLN A 11 22.16 19.07 36.07
N ASN A 12 23.10 19.60 36.87
CA ASN A 12 23.35 19.12 38.22
C ASN A 12 22.15 19.36 39.16
N LYS A 13 21.44 20.49 39.02
CA LYS A 13 20.21 20.75 39.76
C LYS A 13 19.10 19.76 39.39
N ALA A 14 18.85 19.56 38.10
CA ALA A 14 17.88 18.57 37.62
C ALA A 14 18.20 17.15 38.11
N LEU A 15 19.48 16.75 38.07
CA LEU A 15 19.92 15.46 38.61
C LEU A 15 19.70 15.34 40.12
N LYS A 16 19.96 16.40 40.89
CA LYS A 16 19.74 16.41 42.34
C LYS A 16 18.26 16.25 42.69
N ASP A 17 17.38 16.95 41.97
CA ASP A 17 15.93 16.87 42.20
C ASP A 17 15.40 15.47 41.83
N LEU A 18 15.85 14.90 40.71
CA LEU A 18 15.53 13.52 40.31
C LEU A 18 16.03 12.48 41.32
N MET A 19 17.26 12.62 41.82
CA MET A 19 17.81 11.72 42.87
C MET A 19 17.00 11.81 44.18
N SER A 20 16.41 12.97 44.46
CA SER A 20 15.53 13.17 45.62
C SER A 20 14.08 12.72 45.40
N GLY A 21 13.76 12.19 44.20
CA GLY A 21 12.42 11.73 43.83
C GLY A 21 11.42 12.85 43.55
N LYS A 22 11.88 14.09 43.37
CA LYS A 22 11.04 15.25 43.03
C LYS A 22 11.00 15.45 41.53
N GLU A 23 9.86 15.92 41.02
CA GLU A 23 9.77 16.38 39.62
C GLU A 23 10.56 17.68 39.47
N TYR A 24 11.43 17.72 38.46
CA TYR A 24 12.23 18.92 38.16
C TYR A 24 11.40 19.92 37.35
N GLU A 25 11.25 21.13 37.88
CA GLU A 25 10.68 22.26 37.17
C GLU A 25 11.78 23.18 36.62
N LYS A 26 11.66 23.58 35.34
CA LYS A 26 12.64 24.48 34.73
C LYS A 26 12.53 25.87 35.37
N ASP A 27 13.63 26.37 35.93
CA ASP A 27 13.66 27.73 36.51
C ASP A 27 13.91 28.84 35.47
N TYR A 28 14.00 28.51 34.17
CA TYR A 28 14.35 29.45 33.12
C TYR A 28 13.28 29.46 32.02
N VAL A 29 12.99 30.66 31.52
CA VAL A 29 12.11 30.87 30.37
C VAL A 29 12.90 30.59 29.10
N GLN A 30 12.47 29.59 28.32
CA GLN A 30 13.10 29.22 27.05
C GLN A 30 12.44 30.04 25.93
N VAL A 31 13.22 30.81 25.15
CA VAL A 31 12.67 31.60 24.04
C VAL A 31 12.48 30.67 22.83
N GLY A 32 11.24 30.23 22.58
CA GLY A 32 10.86 29.32 21.51
C GLY A 32 9.55 28.59 21.82
N TYR A 33 9.04 27.78 20.88
CA TYR A 33 7.87 26.94 21.13
C TYR A 33 8.26 25.78 22.08
N GLU A 34 7.81 25.84 23.33
CA GLU A 34 7.81 24.69 24.21
C GLU A 34 6.62 23.80 23.81
N GLY A 35 6.89 22.70 23.11
CA GLY A 35 5.85 21.70 22.83
C GLY A 35 5.21 21.20 24.12
N GLU A 36 3.95 20.76 24.03
CA GLU A 36 3.20 20.26 25.19
C GLU A 36 4.00 19.21 25.97
N LYS A 37 4.06 19.37 27.30
CA LYS A 37 4.73 18.41 28.20
C LYS A 37 4.00 17.07 28.11
N GLN A 38 4.61 16.12 27.41
CA GLN A 38 4.04 14.79 27.22
C GLN A 38 3.94 14.03 28.55
N GLU A 39 2.76 13.50 28.87
CA GLU A 39 2.49 12.77 30.11
C GLU A 39 3.45 11.58 30.32
N ASN A 40 3.89 11.41 31.58
CA ASN A 40 4.76 10.32 31.98
C ASN A 40 3.96 9.01 32.11
N LEU A 41 4.00 8.17 31.08
CA LEU A 41 3.26 6.90 30.99
C LEU A 41 3.85 5.73 31.81
N GLY A 42 4.67 6.00 32.82
CA GLY A 42 5.12 5.01 33.81
C GLY A 42 5.77 3.74 33.23
N GLY A 43 6.59 3.87 32.18
CA GLY A 43 7.33 2.74 31.59
C GLY A 43 6.61 1.98 30.48
N LYS A 44 5.39 2.37 30.10
CA LYS A 44 4.75 1.85 28.88
C LYS A 44 5.41 2.43 27.63
N THR A 45 5.66 1.59 26.63
CA THR A 45 6.16 2.02 25.32
C THR A 45 5.17 3.02 24.72
N ARG A 46 5.64 4.24 24.44
CA ARG A 46 4.83 5.27 23.78
C ARG A 46 4.64 4.86 22.32
N GLU A 47 3.42 4.47 21.96
CA GLU A 47 3.04 4.22 20.57
C GLU A 47 2.35 5.46 20.01
N SER A 48 2.93 6.07 18.98
CA SER A 48 2.26 7.15 18.24
C SER A 48 1.04 6.61 17.48
N GLU A 49 0.02 7.44 17.28
CA GLU A 49 -1.16 7.06 16.49
C GLU A 49 -0.77 6.60 15.08
N LEU A 50 0.21 7.28 14.47
CA LEU A 50 0.79 6.87 13.19
C LEU A 50 1.42 5.47 13.25
N SER A 51 2.09 5.12 14.35
CA SER A 51 2.67 3.78 14.52
C SER A 51 1.58 2.71 14.60
N LYS A 52 0.47 2.98 15.29
CA LYS A 52 -0.67 2.06 15.38
C LYS A 52 -1.33 1.83 14.01
N VAL A 53 -1.50 2.89 13.23
CA VAL A 53 -2.02 2.79 11.86
C VAL A 53 -1.06 2.02 10.96
N MET A 54 0.24 2.31 11.06
CA MET A 54 1.27 1.68 10.22
C MET A 54 1.58 0.23 10.59
N GLN A 55 1.24 -0.23 11.80
CA GLN A 55 1.40 -1.64 12.20
C GLN A 55 0.59 -2.59 11.30
N ALA A 56 -0.57 -2.15 10.78
CA ALA A 56 -1.38 -2.95 9.86
C ALA A 56 -0.75 -3.07 8.46
N ALA A 57 -0.03 -2.04 8.00
CA ALA A 57 0.59 -2.00 6.68
C ALA A 57 2.00 -2.63 6.65
N ARG A 58 2.71 -2.61 7.78
CA ARG A 58 4.08 -3.15 7.89
C ARG A 58 4.07 -4.68 7.99
N MET A 59 5.01 -5.32 7.30
CA MET A 59 5.25 -6.75 7.49
C MET A 59 5.82 -7.01 8.90
N PRO A 60 5.18 -7.87 9.71
CA PRO A 60 5.69 -8.22 11.01
C PRO A 60 6.93 -9.10 10.89
N TRP A 61 7.80 -9.03 11.88
CA TRP A 61 8.99 -9.88 11.95
C TRP A 61 8.64 -11.36 12.12
N PHE A 62 7.51 -11.63 12.77
CA PHE A 62 6.99 -12.97 13.00
C PHE A 62 5.62 -13.12 12.36
N CYS A 63 5.40 -14.23 11.67
CA CYS A 63 4.11 -14.50 11.08
C CYS A 63 3.04 -14.74 12.17
N PRO A 64 1.84 -14.14 12.08
CA PRO A 64 0.78 -14.37 13.07
C PRO A 64 0.28 -15.82 13.10
N LYS A 65 0.34 -16.55 11.98
CA LYS A 65 -0.15 -17.94 11.90
C LYS A 65 0.81 -18.95 12.51
N CYS A 66 2.08 -18.92 12.12
CA CYS A 66 3.06 -19.95 12.52
C CYS A 66 4.07 -19.46 13.57
N LYS A 67 4.05 -18.16 13.93
CA LYS A 67 4.99 -17.50 14.86
C LYS A 67 6.47 -17.66 14.49
N LYS A 68 6.78 -18.11 13.27
CA LYS A 68 8.15 -18.20 12.73
C LYS A 68 8.58 -16.85 12.18
N ALA A 69 9.90 -16.62 12.17
CA ALA A 69 10.49 -15.43 11.60
C ALA A 69 10.28 -15.40 10.07
N MET A 70 9.79 -14.27 9.56
CA MET A 70 9.58 -14.02 8.13
C MET A 70 10.86 -13.40 7.54
N LYS A 71 11.79 -14.26 7.08
CA LYS A 71 13.10 -13.85 6.54
C LYS A 71 13.22 -14.14 5.04
N LYS A 72 12.33 -14.95 4.46
CA LYS A 72 12.47 -15.37 3.06
C LYS A 72 12.11 -14.21 2.14
N ARG A 73 12.80 -14.10 1.00
CA ARG A 73 12.53 -13.06 -0.02
C ARG A 73 11.06 -13.06 -0.50
N LEU A 74 10.40 -14.22 -0.45
CA LEU A 74 9.01 -14.38 -0.86
C LEU A 74 8.02 -13.96 0.23
N ASP A 75 8.42 -13.93 1.50
CA ASP A 75 7.53 -13.58 2.63
C ASP A 75 6.94 -12.17 2.46
N ASP A 76 7.72 -11.22 1.94
CA ASP A 76 7.24 -9.86 1.61
C ASP A 76 6.04 -9.86 0.64
N LYS A 77 6.11 -10.70 -0.39
CA LYS A 77 5.07 -10.79 -1.42
C LYS A 77 3.82 -11.47 -0.85
N PHE A 78 3.99 -12.57 -0.13
CA PHE A 78 2.87 -13.31 0.45
C PHE A 78 2.20 -12.56 1.61
N TRP A 79 2.95 -11.75 2.35
CA TRP A 79 2.36 -10.83 3.32
C TRP A 79 1.42 -9.82 2.65
N ARG A 80 1.87 -9.17 1.58
CA ARG A 80 1.07 -8.17 0.85
C ARG A 80 -0.18 -8.75 0.18
N MET A 81 -0.11 -9.99 -0.33
CA MET A 81 -1.21 -10.61 -1.05
C MET A 81 -2.18 -11.37 -0.15
N MET A 82 -1.68 -12.12 0.84
CA MET A 82 -2.45 -13.11 1.61
C MET A 82 -2.39 -12.89 3.13
N GLY A 83 -1.58 -11.94 3.62
CA GLY A 83 -1.45 -11.64 5.05
C GLY A 83 -0.77 -12.74 5.87
N HIS A 84 0.06 -13.59 5.25
CA HIS A 84 0.82 -14.62 5.98
C HIS A 84 2.13 -15.01 5.28
N CYS A 85 2.90 -15.88 5.94
CA CYS A 85 4.19 -16.33 5.46
C CYS A 85 4.11 -17.28 4.27
N PHE A 86 5.22 -17.42 3.53
CA PHE A 86 5.32 -18.34 2.40
C PHE A 86 5.13 -19.81 2.82
N ASP A 87 5.75 -20.24 3.93
CA ASP A 87 5.61 -21.62 4.41
C ASP A 87 4.16 -21.95 4.79
N CYS A 88 3.46 -20.97 5.36
CA CYS A 88 2.07 -21.06 5.70
C CYS A 88 1.20 -21.28 4.45
N GLN A 89 1.58 -20.67 3.33
CA GLN A 89 0.92 -20.87 2.04
C GLN A 89 1.20 -22.28 1.50
N ILE A 90 2.45 -22.75 1.57
CA ILE A 90 2.82 -24.10 1.13
C ILE A 90 2.02 -25.15 1.90
N ASP A 91 1.93 -25.01 3.23
CA ASP A 91 1.16 -25.93 4.08
C ASP A 91 -0.32 -25.95 3.70
N TYR A 92 -0.88 -24.79 3.32
CA TYR A 92 -2.26 -24.67 2.86
C TYR A 92 -2.46 -25.36 1.50
N GLU A 93 -1.60 -25.07 0.52
CA GLU A 93 -1.66 -25.67 -0.81
C GLU A 93 -1.43 -27.19 -0.76
N ASN A 94 -0.53 -27.66 0.10
CA ASN A 94 -0.30 -29.09 0.31
C ASN A 94 -1.55 -29.78 0.87
N LYS A 95 -2.23 -29.17 1.86
CA LYS A 95 -3.51 -29.68 2.38
C LYS A 95 -4.58 -29.76 1.30
N LEU A 96 -4.66 -28.77 0.40
CA LEU A 96 -5.59 -28.80 -0.73
C LEU A 96 -5.24 -29.91 -1.74
N LYS A 97 -3.94 -30.13 -2.00
CA LYS A 97 -3.48 -31.22 -2.87
C LYS A 97 -3.82 -32.59 -2.30
N VAL A 98 -3.61 -32.80 -1.00
CA VAL A 98 -3.99 -34.04 -0.31
C VAL A 98 -5.49 -34.31 -0.40
N LYS A 99 -6.31 -33.26 -0.38
CA LYS A 99 -7.76 -33.35 -0.55
C LYS A 99 -8.23 -33.52 -2.01
N GLY A 100 -7.36 -33.28 -2.99
CA GLY A 100 -7.72 -33.23 -4.41
C GLY A 100 -8.42 -31.95 -4.86
N GLU A 101 -8.57 -30.94 -3.99
CA GLU A 101 -9.28 -29.67 -4.28
C GLU A 101 -8.38 -28.60 -4.90
N PHE A 102 -7.10 -28.92 -5.13
CA PHE A 102 -6.11 -27.95 -5.59
C PHE A 102 -6.40 -27.39 -6.99
N GLU A 103 -6.89 -28.22 -7.91
CA GLU A 103 -7.22 -27.79 -9.28
C GLU A 103 -8.35 -26.75 -9.29
N ASN A 104 -9.37 -26.95 -8.45
CA ASN A 104 -10.46 -25.99 -8.28
C ASN A 104 -9.94 -24.66 -7.71
N TYR A 105 -9.05 -24.71 -6.73
CA TYR A 105 -8.42 -23.52 -6.16
C TYR A 105 -7.59 -22.74 -7.18
N GLU A 106 -6.83 -23.44 -8.03
CA GLU A 106 -6.06 -22.83 -9.12
C GLU A 106 -6.97 -22.19 -10.16
N ALA A 107 -8.02 -22.90 -10.59
CA ALA A 107 -8.99 -22.38 -11.54
C ALA A 107 -9.73 -21.15 -10.99
N GLU A 108 -10.15 -21.16 -9.72
CA GLU A 108 -10.78 -20.02 -9.05
C GLU A 108 -9.84 -18.80 -9.01
N LYS A 109 -8.55 -18.98 -8.75
CA LYS A 109 -7.55 -17.90 -8.80
C LYS A 109 -7.42 -17.29 -10.19
N ILE A 110 -7.34 -18.14 -11.22
CA ILE A 110 -7.21 -17.68 -12.61
C ILE A 110 -8.46 -16.87 -13.01
N LEU A 111 -9.66 -17.36 -12.68
CA LEU A 111 -10.91 -16.63 -12.95
C LEU A 111 -10.96 -15.28 -12.23
N ASN A 112 -10.54 -15.22 -10.96
CA ASN A 112 -10.51 -13.96 -10.22
C ASN A 112 -9.56 -12.95 -10.87
N ASN A 113 -8.39 -13.39 -11.33
CA ASN A 113 -7.46 -12.52 -12.06
C ASN A 113 -8.07 -12.03 -13.40
N GLN A 114 -8.76 -12.90 -14.14
CA GLN A 114 -9.45 -12.52 -15.37
C GLN A 114 -10.54 -11.48 -15.12
N LYS A 115 -11.33 -11.64 -14.05
CA LYS A 115 -12.35 -10.65 -13.65
C LYS A 115 -11.74 -9.30 -13.28
N SER A 116 -10.66 -9.31 -12.50
CA SER A 116 -9.93 -8.08 -12.17
C SER A 116 -9.43 -7.37 -13.43
N TYR A 117 -8.84 -8.12 -14.37
CA TYR A 117 -8.38 -7.57 -15.64
C TYR A 117 -9.51 -6.96 -16.48
N LEU A 118 -10.67 -7.64 -16.57
CA LEU A 118 -11.84 -7.10 -17.28
C LEU A 118 -12.36 -5.81 -16.64
N LYS A 119 -12.36 -5.72 -15.30
CA LYS A 119 -12.75 -4.50 -14.59
C LYS A 119 -11.78 -3.35 -14.86
N ASP A 120 -10.49 -3.62 -14.88
CA ASP A 120 -9.46 -2.62 -15.21
C ASP A 120 -9.60 -2.14 -16.67
N LEU A 121 -9.94 -3.05 -17.59
CA LEU A 121 -10.24 -2.69 -18.98
C LEU A 121 -11.47 -1.78 -19.10
N GLU A 122 -12.55 -2.07 -18.37
CA GLU A 122 -13.74 -1.20 -18.35
C GLU A 122 -13.41 0.20 -17.84
N GLN A 123 -12.67 0.28 -16.73
CA GLN A 123 -12.22 1.56 -16.20
C GLN A 123 -11.35 2.33 -17.21
N SER A 124 -10.43 1.63 -17.89
CA SER A 124 -9.58 2.23 -18.92
C SER A 124 -10.39 2.75 -20.11
N LEU A 125 -11.48 2.07 -20.47
CA LEU A 125 -12.36 2.46 -21.56
C LEU A 125 -13.20 3.67 -21.18
N ASP A 126 -13.76 3.71 -19.97
CA ASP A 126 -14.48 4.87 -19.45
C ASP A 126 -13.58 6.10 -19.37
N ASP A 127 -12.31 5.93 -18.99
CA ASP A 127 -11.34 7.01 -18.97
C ASP A 127 -10.94 7.44 -20.39
N PHE A 128 -10.85 6.52 -21.34
CA PHE A 128 -10.63 6.83 -22.75
C PHE A 128 -11.80 7.60 -23.36
N GLU A 129 -13.04 7.22 -23.05
CA GLU A 129 -14.25 7.91 -23.52
C GLU A 129 -14.29 9.37 -23.04
N LYS A 130 -13.89 9.64 -21.79
CA LYS A 130 -13.77 11.01 -21.24
C LYS A 130 -12.76 11.87 -21.99
N THR A 131 -11.74 11.29 -22.61
CA THR A 131 -10.78 12.07 -23.42
C THR A 131 -11.37 12.56 -24.74
N GLY A 132 -12.51 11.99 -25.18
CA GLY A 132 -13.19 12.36 -26.43
C GLY A 132 -12.32 12.19 -27.68
N GLY A 133 -11.32 11.28 -27.62
CA GLY A 133 -10.39 11.03 -28.72
C GLY A 133 -9.36 12.14 -28.94
N LYS A 134 -9.19 13.06 -27.97
CA LYS A 134 -8.26 14.18 -28.08
C LYS A 134 -7.08 14.00 -27.13
N LYS A 135 -5.87 14.14 -27.67
CA LYS A 135 -4.64 14.16 -26.87
C LYS A 135 -3.79 15.36 -27.24
N VAL A 136 -3.45 16.16 -26.23
CA VAL A 136 -2.46 17.23 -26.38
C VAL A 136 -1.13 16.73 -25.84
N TRP A 137 -0.11 16.76 -26.69
CA TRP A 137 1.28 16.54 -26.32
C TRP A 137 1.99 17.88 -26.21
N LEU A 138 2.86 18.00 -25.21
CA LEU A 138 3.68 19.18 -24.98
C LEU A 138 5.13 18.78 -25.24
N ASN A 139 5.68 19.23 -26.36
CA ASN A 139 7.05 18.94 -26.76
C ASN A 139 7.95 20.10 -26.34
N ASN A 140 9.10 19.81 -25.73
CA ASN A 140 10.12 20.82 -25.48
C ASN A 140 11.04 20.91 -26.70
N VAL A 141 10.94 22.00 -27.44
CA VAL A 141 11.72 22.24 -28.67
C VAL A 141 12.86 23.25 -28.47
N GLY A 142 12.99 23.79 -27.26
CA GLY A 142 13.96 24.83 -26.96
C GLY A 142 15.38 24.29 -26.78
N VAL A 143 16.34 24.86 -27.52
CA VAL A 143 17.75 24.46 -27.48
C VAL A 143 18.49 25.05 -26.26
N ASN A 144 18.16 26.29 -25.88
CA ASN A 144 18.80 27.01 -24.76
C ASN A 144 17.82 27.44 -23.65
N THR A 145 16.53 27.63 -23.96
CA THR A 145 15.45 28.01 -23.00
C THR A 145 14.27 27.05 -23.18
N PRO A 146 13.56 26.62 -22.12
CA PRO A 146 12.41 25.72 -22.28
C PRO A 146 11.30 26.38 -23.10
N GLU A 147 11.03 25.85 -24.28
CA GLU A 147 9.97 26.29 -25.18
C GLU A 147 9.04 25.12 -25.44
N LEU A 148 7.75 25.29 -25.13
CA LEU A 148 6.75 24.23 -25.21
C LEU A 148 5.89 24.40 -26.46
N GLU A 149 5.99 23.47 -27.39
CA GLU A 149 5.06 23.33 -28.52
C GLU A 149 3.93 22.38 -28.15
N LYS A 150 2.70 22.73 -28.56
CA LYS A 150 1.51 21.92 -28.33
C LYS A 150 1.15 21.20 -29.63
N GLU A 151 1.23 19.88 -29.60
CA GLU A 151 0.72 19.02 -30.66
C GLU A 151 -0.64 18.44 -30.24
N THR A 152 -1.68 18.70 -31.03
CA THR A 152 -3.03 18.19 -30.77
C THR A 152 -3.34 17.05 -31.74
N TRP A 153 -3.55 15.86 -31.21
CA TRP A 153 -4.03 14.71 -31.96
C TRP A 153 -5.52 14.53 -31.69
N GLU A 154 -6.32 14.48 -32.74
CA GLU A 154 -7.76 14.22 -32.66
C GLU A 154 -8.10 12.99 -33.50
N MET A 155 -8.77 12.01 -32.89
CA MET A 155 -9.38 10.91 -33.62
C MET A 155 -10.68 11.39 -34.28
N GLY A 156 -11.00 10.88 -35.47
CA GLY A 156 -12.29 11.12 -36.10
C GLY A 156 -13.43 10.61 -35.20
N LYS A 157 -14.51 11.38 -35.07
CA LYS A 157 -15.62 11.03 -34.16
C LYS A 157 -16.25 9.67 -34.49
N GLU A 158 -16.44 9.39 -35.77
CA GLU A 158 -17.05 8.14 -36.24
C GLU A 158 -16.18 6.92 -35.90
N SER A 159 -14.88 6.98 -36.20
CA SER A 159 -13.96 5.89 -35.86
C SER A 159 -13.76 5.73 -34.35
N PHE A 160 -13.82 6.82 -33.59
CA PHE A 160 -13.78 6.77 -32.13
C PHE A 160 -15.02 6.07 -31.55
N ASP A 161 -16.22 6.41 -32.02
CA ASP A 161 -17.45 5.80 -31.55
C ASP A 161 -17.54 4.31 -31.95
N GLU A 162 -17.06 3.94 -33.14
CA GLU A 162 -16.97 2.55 -33.58
C GLU A 162 -16.02 1.74 -32.70
N THR A 163 -14.80 2.24 -32.47
CA THR A 163 -13.81 1.53 -31.64
C THR A 163 -14.27 1.35 -30.20
N ILE A 164 -14.96 2.33 -29.61
CA ILE A 164 -15.54 2.19 -28.26
C ILE A 164 -16.64 1.13 -28.24
N LYS A 165 -17.53 1.11 -29.25
CA LYS A 165 -18.59 0.09 -29.34
C LYS A 165 -18.01 -1.31 -29.46
N GLU A 166 -17.02 -1.51 -30.34
CA GLU A 166 -16.34 -2.79 -30.50
C GLU A 166 -15.64 -3.22 -29.20
N ALA A 167 -14.94 -2.30 -28.52
CA ALA A 167 -14.30 -2.59 -27.26
C ALA A 167 -15.30 -2.99 -26.16
N ARG A 168 -16.44 -2.30 -26.05
CA ARG A 168 -17.51 -2.65 -25.10
C ARG A 168 -18.07 -4.05 -25.38
N GLN A 169 -18.34 -4.36 -26.64
CA GLN A 169 -18.84 -5.69 -27.04
C GLN A 169 -17.85 -6.80 -26.69
N LEU A 170 -16.54 -6.60 -26.97
CA LEU A 170 -15.50 -7.56 -26.62
C LEU A 170 -15.42 -7.80 -25.11
N ILE A 171 -15.54 -6.74 -24.30
CA ILE A 171 -15.55 -6.86 -22.84
C ILE A 171 -16.76 -7.65 -22.37
N GLU A 172 -17.96 -7.34 -22.88
CA GLU A 172 -19.19 -8.06 -22.53
C GLU A 172 -19.11 -9.56 -22.89
N ASP A 173 -18.60 -9.89 -24.07
CA ASP A 173 -18.46 -11.28 -24.49
C ASP A 173 -17.42 -12.03 -23.65
N ASN A 174 -16.32 -11.38 -23.29
CA ASN A 174 -15.33 -11.97 -22.38
C ASN A 174 -15.90 -12.15 -20.97
N LYS A 175 -16.76 -11.24 -20.48
CA LYS A 175 -17.47 -11.40 -19.22
C LYS A 175 -18.38 -12.63 -19.24
N LYS A 176 -19.17 -12.83 -20.30
CA LYS A 176 -20.03 -14.02 -20.46
C LYS A 176 -19.21 -15.32 -20.39
N LYS A 177 -18.09 -15.39 -21.12
CA LYS A 177 -17.19 -16.55 -21.09
C LYS A 177 -16.64 -16.85 -19.69
N VAL A 178 -16.27 -15.81 -18.94
CA VAL A 178 -15.77 -15.95 -17.56
C VAL A 178 -16.89 -16.40 -16.61
N GLU A 179 -18.12 -15.91 -16.78
CA GLU A 179 -19.29 -16.37 -16.01
C GLU A 179 -19.64 -17.83 -16.32
N GLU A 180 -19.59 -18.25 -17.58
CA GLU A 180 -19.78 -19.63 -18.00
C GLU A 180 -18.73 -20.55 -17.39
N ALA A 181 -17.45 -20.16 -17.46
CA ALA A 181 -16.36 -20.90 -16.84
C ALA A 181 -16.53 -21.00 -15.32
N GLN A 182 -17.00 -19.94 -14.66
CA GLN A 182 -17.32 -19.98 -13.23
C GLN A 182 -18.47 -20.95 -12.93
N LYS A 183 -19.54 -20.95 -13.73
CA LYS A 183 -20.67 -21.88 -13.55
C LYS A 183 -20.23 -23.33 -13.74
N GLN A 184 -19.35 -23.60 -14.70
CA GLN A 184 -18.80 -24.95 -14.91
C GLN A 184 -18.00 -25.44 -13.70
N LEU A 185 -17.17 -24.58 -13.09
CA LEU A 185 -16.44 -24.93 -11.87
C LEU A 185 -17.36 -25.14 -10.65
N GLN A 186 -18.48 -24.41 -10.57
CA GLN A 186 -19.46 -24.55 -9.49
C GLN A 186 -20.36 -25.77 -9.67
N GLY A 187 -20.71 -26.12 -10.92
CA GLY A 187 -21.52 -27.30 -11.26
C GLY A 187 -20.74 -28.62 -11.33
N ALA A 188 -19.41 -28.57 -11.30
CA ALA A 188 -18.54 -29.74 -11.18
C ALA A 188 -18.31 -30.21 -9.72
N LYS A 189 -18.96 -29.54 -8.74
CA LYS A 189 -19.01 -29.95 -7.32
C LYS A 189 -20.27 -30.77 -7.06
#